data_AF-A0A1T4JSD3-F1
#
_entry.id   AF-A0A1T4JSD3-F1
#
_cell.length_a   1.000
_cell.length_b   1.000
_cell.length_c   1.000
_cell.angle_alpha   90.00
_cell.angle_beta   90.00
_cell.angle_gamma   90.00
#
_symmetry.space_group_name_H-M   'P 1'
#
loop_
_entity.id
_entity.type
_entity.pdbx_description
1 polymer ?
#
loop_
_entity_poly.entity_id
_entity_poly.type
_entity_poly.pdbx_seq_one_letter_code
_entity_poly.pdbx_strand_id
1 'polypeptide(L)'
;MMVTFPHMGNLYIGIKALLEDLKVDFVIPPFANDNTLELGSSHASEHMCTPLKLNIGNYIQSIEKGADTILITGSNGPCRFGYYGVMEQEILKDMGYDVEMVILEAPNGDITELIRRFQKVTNTKNIGKLAKELITTYRILCKVDFLEKKMQYLEAVEAEKGTIQKIRKEFKIQSMNAKGGKAIYEVLNEFSLKLDKVERNLEKSPLKIGLVGDIYTLIEPYINQNIEEKLANLGVQVDRSLYISEWIMEHVVYRPIGLTREKEIRKAAQPYLDHMVGGHGWETIGYASYYCENGYDGIIQLLPFGCMPEIVAESILPSIRKDYNVPIMTLVLDELSSDTGYQTRLEAFIDLIQRKKERRKFNGA
;
A
#
# COMPACT_ATOMS: atom_id res chain seq x y z
N MET A 1 -8.94 15.33 -22.24
CA MET A 1 -8.13 14.73 -21.18
C MET A 1 -8.96 13.65 -20.54
N MET A 2 -8.57 12.42 -20.79
CA MET A 2 -9.06 11.21 -20.15
C MET A 2 -7.96 10.73 -19.20
N VAL A 3 -8.16 10.95 -17.91
CA VAL A 3 -7.10 10.78 -16.89
C VAL A 3 -7.05 9.33 -16.38
N THR A 4 -5.86 8.80 -16.16
CA THR A 4 -5.65 7.57 -15.38
C THR A 4 -4.57 7.81 -14.31
N PHE A 5 -4.31 6.81 -13.48
CA PHE A 5 -3.41 6.88 -12.32
C PHE A 5 -2.91 5.46 -11.99
N PRO A 6 -1.85 5.28 -11.18
CA PRO A 6 -1.40 3.94 -10.80
C PRO A 6 -2.45 3.22 -9.92
N HIS A 7 -2.63 1.91 -10.15
CA HIS A 7 -3.50 1.10 -9.29
C HIS A 7 -2.72 0.67 -8.04
N MET A 8 -3.01 1.30 -6.91
CA MET A 8 -2.31 1.05 -5.64
C MET A 8 -3.31 0.70 -4.54
N GLY A 9 -3.66 -0.58 -4.43
CA GLY A 9 -4.66 -1.04 -3.45
C GLY A 9 -5.97 -0.27 -3.58
N ASN A 10 -6.52 0.22 -2.47
CA ASN A 10 -7.79 0.96 -2.47
C ASN A 10 -7.67 2.48 -2.70
N LEU A 11 -6.50 2.97 -3.15
CA LEU A 11 -6.30 4.39 -3.48
C LEU A 11 -7.30 4.89 -4.54
N TYR A 12 -7.67 4.01 -5.47
CA TYR A 12 -8.62 4.34 -6.54
C TYR A 12 -9.96 4.83 -5.99
N ILE A 13 -10.39 4.41 -4.80
CA ILE A 13 -11.67 4.84 -4.20
C ILE A 13 -11.66 6.35 -3.93
N GLY A 14 -10.55 6.86 -3.37
CA GLY A 14 -10.38 8.29 -3.10
C GLY A 14 -10.18 9.12 -4.37
N ILE A 15 -9.35 8.64 -5.29
CA ILE A 15 -9.09 9.35 -6.56
C ILE A 15 -10.35 9.39 -7.43
N LYS A 16 -11.09 8.29 -7.51
CA LYS A 16 -12.39 8.23 -8.20
C LYS A 16 -13.36 9.28 -7.67
N ALA A 17 -13.54 9.35 -6.34
CA ALA A 17 -14.38 10.35 -5.71
C ALA A 17 -13.99 11.78 -6.11
N LEU A 18 -12.68 12.07 -6.06
CA LEU A 18 -12.11 13.37 -6.40
C LEU A 18 -12.40 13.77 -7.85
N LEU A 19 -12.12 12.87 -8.80
CA LEU A 19 -12.28 13.14 -10.23
C LEU A 19 -13.76 13.29 -10.61
N GLU A 20 -14.64 12.47 -10.04
CA GLU A 20 -16.10 12.58 -10.26
C GLU A 20 -16.67 13.90 -9.74
N ASP A 21 -16.31 14.32 -8.51
CA ASP A 21 -16.82 15.56 -7.90
C ASP A 21 -16.25 16.83 -8.60
N LEU A 22 -15.06 16.69 -9.20
CA LEU A 22 -14.45 17.71 -10.05
C LEU A 22 -14.92 17.66 -11.51
N LYS A 23 -15.69 16.65 -11.91
CA LYS A 23 -16.18 16.42 -13.28
C LYS A 23 -15.05 16.27 -14.31
N VAL A 24 -14.03 15.52 -13.94
CA VAL A 24 -12.93 15.13 -14.81
C VAL A 24 -13.26 13.77 -15.41
N ASP A 25 -13.03 13.57 -16.70
CA ASP A 25 -13.17 12.26 -17.33
C ASP A 25 -11.94 11.39 -17.01
N PHE A 26 -12.16 10.13 -16.62
CA PHE A 26 -11.08 9.25 -16.20
C PHE A 26 -11.34 7.78 -16.52
N VAL A 27 -10.25 7.02 -16.59
CA VAL A 27 -10.20 5.57 -16.65
C VAL A 27 -9.65 5.06 -15.32
N ILE A 28 -10.46 4.28 -14.60
CA ILE A 28 -9.97 3.53 -13.44
C ILE A 28 -9.00 2.48 -13.96
N PRO A 29 -7.73 2.49 -13.50
CA PRO A 29 -6.77 1.48 -13.91
C PRO A 29 -7.29 0.08 -13.52
N PRO A 30 -7.14 -0.93 -14.39
CA PRO A 30 -7.58 -2.28 -14.06
C PRO A 30 -6.89 -2.79 -12.79
N PHE A 31 -7.50 -3.77 -12.12
CA PHE A 31 -6.80 -4.48 -11.06
C PHE A 31 -5.62 -5.26 -11.67
N ALA A 32 -4.47 -5.17 -11.01
CA ALA A 32 -3.28 -5.90 -11.43
C ALA A 32 -3.56 -7.41 -11.50
N ASN A 33 -2.98 -8.04 -12.50
CA ASN A 33 -3.07 -9.46 -12.81
C ASN A 33 -1.82 -9.89 -13.60
N ASP A 34 -1.71 -11.17 -13.94
CA ASP A 34 -0.55 -11.73 -14.65
C ASP A 34 -0.27 -11.02 -15.98
N ASN A 35 -1.31 -10.68 -16.73
CA ASN A 35 -1.16 -9.91 -17.98
C ASN A 35 -0.65 -8.48 -17.71
N THR A 36 -1.08 -7.83 -16.61
CA THR A 36 -0.54 -6.53 -16.21
C THR A 36 0.97 -6.63 -15.91
N LEU A 37 1.39 -7.66 -15.18
CA LEU A 37 2.79 -7.84 -14.84
C LEU A 37 3.64 -8.22 -16.06
N GLU A 38 3.13 -9.08 -16.93
CA GLU A 38 3.77 -9.50 -18.18
C GLU A 38 4.01 -8.30 -19.11
N LEU A 39 2.99 -7.49 -19.36
CA LEU A 39 3.10 -6.25 -20.15
C LEU A 39 4.14 -5.29 -19.56
N GLY A 40 4.15 -5.13 -18.24
CA GLY A 40 5.14 -4.28 -17.57
C GLY A 40 6.57 -4.79 -17.73
N SER A 41 6.74 -6.10 -17.58
CA SER A 41 8.05 -6.75 -17.54
C SER A 41 8.67 -6.92 -18.92
N SER A 42 7.87 -6.99 -19.99
CA SER A 42 8.36 -7.02 -21.37
C SER A 42 8.95 -5.70 -21.84
N HIS A 43 8.68 -4.59 -21.14
CA HIS A 43 9.08 -3.25 -21.56
C HIS A 43 10.01 -2.52 -20.57
N ALA A 44 10.03 -2.95 -19.31
CA ALA A 44 10.98 -2.44 -18.33
C ALA A 44 12.27 -3.28 -18.30
N SER A 45 13.39 -2.65 -17.93
CA SER A 45 14.61 -3.40 -17.63
C SER A 45 14.39 -4.36 -16.45
N GLU A 46 15.00 -5.55 -16.52
CA GLU A 46 14.94 -6.57 -15.46
C GLU A 46 15.41 -6.06 -14.09
N HIS A 47 16.30 -5.06 -14.06
CA HIS A 47 16.83 -4.45 -12.83
C HIS A 47 15.90 -3.41 -12.21
N MET A 48 14.77 -3.10 -12.87
CA MET A 48 13.77 -2.20 -12.31
C MET A 48 12.93 -2.93 -11.28
N CYS A 49 12.58 -2.22 -10.21
CA CYS A 49 11.76 -2.83 -9.19
C CYS A 49 10.35 -3.11 -9.68
N THR A 50 9.77 -4.20 -9.18
CA THR A 50 8.46 -4.72 -9.61
C THR A 50 7.33 -3.68 -9.62
N PRO A 51 7.25 -2.70 -8.69
CA PRO A 51 6.23 -1.66 -8.76
C PRO A 51 6.24 -0.83 -10.06
N LEU A 52 7.42 -0.50 -10.61
CA LEU A 52 7.51 0.22 -11.89
C LEU A 52 6.96 -0.62 -13.05
N LYS A 53 7.24 -1.92 -13.05
CA LYS A 53 6.72 -2.84 -14.07
C LYS A 53 5.20 -2.89 -14.02
N LEU A 54 4.63 -3.05 -12.81
CA LEU A 54 3.18 -3.04 -12.62
C LEU A 54 2.53 -1.73 -13.04
N ASN A 55 3.15 -0.58 -12.76
CA ASN A 55 2.67 0.72 -13.23
C ASN A 55 2.60 0.77 -14.76
N ILE A 56 3.67 0.38 -15.46
CA ILE A 56 3.72 0.39 -16.92
C ILE A 56 2.61 -0.49 -17.51
N GLY A 57 2.45 -1.71 -17.00
CA GLY A 57 1.38 -2.61 -17.44
C GLY A 57 -0.02 -2.04 -17.20
N ASN A 58 -0.23 -1.41 -16.03
CA ASN A 58 -1.49 -0.72 -15.71
C ASN A 58 -1.75 0.44 -16.68
N TYR A 59 -0.73 1.23 -17.00
CA TYR A 59 -0.84 2.36 -17.90
C TYR A 59 -1.17 1.93 -19.32
N ILE A 60 -0.49 0.91 -19.85
CA ILE A 60 -0.80 0.33 -21.17
C ILE A 60 -2.28 -0.06 -21.24
N GLN A 61 -2.76 -0.83 -20.25
CA GLN A 61 -4.15 -1.28 -20.22
C GLN A 61 -5.16 -0.12 -20.04
N SER A 62 -4.77 0.96 -19.37
CA SER A 62 -5.59 2.17 -19.25
C SER A 62 -5.60 3.01 -20.54
N ILE A 63 -4.47 3.10 -21.24
CA ILE A 63 -4.35 3.81 -22.53
C ILE A 63 -5.19 3.11 -23.59
N GLU A 64 -5.20 1.78 -23.62
CA GLU A 64 -6.07 0.98 -24.51
C GLU A 64 -7.56 1.23 -24.27
N LYS A 65 -7.94 1.67 -23.05
CA LYS A 65 -9.31 2.09 -22.71
C LYS A 65 -9.58 3.57 -23.00
N GLY A 66 -8.62 4.28 -23.58
CA GLY A 66 -8.75 5.66 -24.03
C GLY A 66 -8.14 6.71 -23.10
N ALA A 67 -7.35 6.33 -22.09
CA ALA A 67 -6.62 7.30 -21.27
C ALA A 67 -5.54 8.02 -22.11
N ASP A 68 -5.51 9.35 -22.04
CA ASP A 68 -4.53 10.22 -22.73
C ASP A 68 -3.62 10.97 -21.74
N THR A 69 -3.89 10.87 -20.44
CA THR A 69 -3.16 11.56 -19.38
C THR A 69 -2.96 10.62 -18.19
N ILE A 70 -1.74 10.51 -17.68
CA ILE A 70 -1.42 9.74 -16.47
C ILE A 70 -1.11 10.71 -15.33
N LEU A 71 -1.78 10.54 -14.19
CA LEU A 71 -1.52 11.25 -12.95
C LEU A 71 -0.72 10.37 -12.00
N ILE A 72 0.49 10.78 -11.64
CA ILE A 72 1.35 10.06 -10.69
C ILE A 72 1.92 11.02 -9.65
N THR A 73 2.13 10.54 -8.41
CA THR A 73 2.85 11.31 -7.40
C THR A 73 4.36 11.14 -7.58
N GLY A 74 5.09 12.26 -7.52
CA GLY A 74 6.55 12.24 -7.45
C GLY A 74 7.04 12.13 -6.01
N SER A 75 8.33 11.90 -5.83
CA SER A 75 8.98 11.89 -4.52
C SER A 75 10.39 12.49 -4.60
N ASN A 76 10.81 13.19 -3.55
CA ASN A 76 12.09 13.89 -3.49
C ASN A 76 13.18 13.09 -2.74
N GLY A 77 13.04 11.77 -2.66
CA GLY A 77 13.97 10.87 -1.96
C GLY A 77 14.97 10.17 -2.92
N PRO A 78 16.06 9.57 -2.39
CA PRO A 78 17.09 8.93 -3.23
C PRO A 78 16.64 7.61 -3.89
N CYS A 79 15.36 7.24 -3.75
CA CYS A 79 14.78 6.06 -4.38
C CYS A 79 14.32 6.37 -5.81
N ARG A 80 14.38 5.36 -6.68
CA ARG A 80 13.91 5.43 -8.07
C ARG A 80 12.46 5.86 -8.21
N PHE A 81 11.61 5.66 -7.19
CA PHE A 81 10.22 6.16 -7.21
C PHE A 81 10.13 7.66 -7.54
N GLY A 82 11.11 8.47 -7.11
CA GLY A 82 11.16 9.88 -7.47
C GLY A 82 11.32 10.15 -8.98
N TYR A 83 11.84 9.18 -9.73
CA TYR A 83 12.04 9.24 -11.17
C TYR A 83 11.02 8.44 -11.99
N TYR A 84 10.08 7.73 -11.34
CA TYR A 84 9.12 6.87 -12.02
C TYR A 84 8.37 7.59 -13.13
N GLY A 85 7.75 8.74 -12.84
CA GLY A 85 6.95 9.44 -13.84
C GLY A 85 7.75 9.79 -15.10
N VAL A 86 9.01 10.20 -14.98
CA VAL A 86 9.87 10.51 -16.13
C VAL A 86 10.27 9.23 -16.89
N MET A 87 10.65 8.18 -16.17
CA MET A 87 11.05 6.91 -16.77
C MET A 87 9.89 6.23 -17.49
N GLU A 88 8.73 6.14 -16.84
CA GLU A 88 7.51 5.55 -17.38
C GLU A 88 7.02 6.34 -18.60
N GLN A 89 7.14 7.67 -18.59
CA GLN A 89 6.83 8.51 -19.76
C GLN A 89 7.71 8.19 -20.97
N GLU A 90 9.03 8.12 -20.81
CA GLU A 90 9.92 7.79 -21.94
C GLU A 90 9.73 6.35 -22.42
N ILE A 91 9.50 5.39 -21.51
CA ILE A 91 9.19 4.00 -21.89
C ILE A 91 7.91 3.95 -22.74
N LEU A 92 6.83 4.60 -22.30
CA LEU A 92 5.55 4.62 -23.03
C LEU A 92 5.69 5.31 -24.40
N LYS A 93 6.48 6.38 -24.46
CA LYS A 93 6.77 7.10 -25.71
C LYS A 93 7.59 6.28 -26.69
N ASP A 94 8.59 5.53 -26.22
CA ASP A 94 9.38 4.60 -27.05
C ASP A 94 8.50 3.48 -27.63
N MET A 95 7.43 3.11 -26.93
CA MET A 95 6.40 2.18 -27.43
C MET A 95 5.42 2.80 -28.43
N GLY A 96 5.50 4.12 -28.65
CA GLY A 96 4.62 4.85 -29.57
C GLY A 96 3.31 5.35 -28.96
N TYR A 97 3.16 5.34 -27.62
CA TYR A 97 2.01 5.95 -26.96
C TYR A 97 2.19 7.47 -26.83
N ASP A 98 1.19 8.21 -27.30
CA ASP A 98 1.07 9.66 -27.09
C ASP A 98 0.23 9.91 -25.83
N VAL A 99 0.91 9.94 -24.67
CA VAL A 99 0.28 10.11 -23.35
C VAL A 99 0.99 11.21 -22.57
N GLU A 100 0.20 12.08 -21.94
CA GLU A 100 0.74 13.13 -21.09
C GLU A 100 0.96 12.62 -19.66
N MET A 101 2.19 12.70 -19.15
CA MET A 101 2.48 12.39 -17.74
C MET A 101 2.42 13.67 -16.88
N VAL A 102 1.50 13.70 -15.92
CA VAL A 102 1.38 14.76 -14.91
C VAL A 102 1.91 14.25 -13.58
N ILE A 103 3.13 14.69 -13.25
CA ILE A 103 3.81 14.32 -12.00
C ILE A 103 3.46 15.32 -10.91
N LEU A 104 2.83 14.88 -9.82
CA LEU A 104 2.54 15.67 -8.63
C LEU A 104 3.69 15.51 -7.62
N GLU A 105 4.69 16.37 -7.71
CA GLU A 105 5.83 16.35 -6.79
C GLU A 105 5.48 17.02 -5.46
N ALA A 106 6.01 16.48 -4.37
CA ALA A 106 5.91 17.12 -3.07
C ALA A 106 6.54 18.53 -3.14
N PRO A 107 5.86 19.57 -2.62
CA PRO A 107 6.29 20.94 -2.83
C PRO A 107 7.57 21.19 -2.03
N ASN A 108 8.72 21.29 -2.70
CA ASN A 108 9.96 21.80 -2.10
C ASN A 108 9.89 23.33 -1.92
N GLY A 109 8.84 23.81 -1.26
CA GLY A 109 8.53 25.24 -1.10
C GLY A 109 7.65 25.85 -2.21
N ASP A 110 7.43 25.17 -3.34
CA ASP A 110 6.57 25.66 -4.42
C ASP A 110 5.22 24.92 -4.50
N ILE A 111 4.30 25.30 -3.61
CA ILE A 111 2.92 24.82 -3.59
C ILE A 111 2.16 25.31 -4.85
N THR A 112 2.63 26.38 -5.49
CA THR A 112 1.96 27.00 -6.63
C THR A 112 2.07 26.10 -7.86
N GLU A 113 3.22 25.47 -8.07
CA GLU A 113 3.41 24.50 -9.14
C GLU A 113 2.53 23.26 -8.95
N LEU A 114 2.44 22.73 -7.72
CA LEU A 114 1.55 21.61 -7.41
C LEU A 114 0.10 21.95 -7.73
N ILE A 115 -0.37 23.13 -7.30
CA ILE A 115 -1.71 23.62 -7.62
C ILE A 115 -1.87 23.78 -9.13
N ARG A 116 -0.89 24.33 -9.85
CA ARG A 116 -0.95 24.53 -11.31
C ARG A 116 -1.10 23.20 -12.06
N ARG A 117 -0.30 22.19 -11.72
CA ARG A 117 -0.40 20.84 -12.29
C ARG A 117 -1.75 20.20 -11.97
N PHE A 118 -2.23 20.38 -10.74
CA PHE A 118 -3.55 19.89 -10.35
C PHE A 118 -4.70 20.60 -11.08
N GLN A 119 -4.62 21.92 -11.26
CA GLN A 119 -5.59 22.72 -12.03
C GLN A 119 -5.59 22.35 -13.51
N LYS A 120 -4.44 21.96 -14.06
CA LYS A 120 -4.34 21.45 -15.44
C LYS A 120 -5.20 20.19 -15.62
N VAL A 121 -5.07 19.23 -14.70
CA VAL A 121 -5.81 17.96 -14.74
C VAL A 121 -7.29 18.16 -14.45
N THR A 122 -7.62 19.03 -13.50
CA THR A 122 -8.97 19.16 -12.98
C THR A 122 -9.82 20.22 -13.68
N ASN A 123 -9.20 21.03 -14.54
CA ASN A 123 -9.82 22.15 -15.25
C ASN A 123 -10.59 23.11 -14.32
N THR A 124 -10.27 23.14 -13.02
CA THR A 124 -10.94 23.99 -12.03
C THR A 124 -10.03 25.11 -11.58
N LYS A 125 -10.45 26.36 -11.80
CA LYS A 125 -9.74 27.54 -11.29
C LYS A 125 -10.19 27.93 -9.87
N ASN A 126 -11.20 27.23 -9.33
CA ASN A 126 -11.76 27.54 -8.01
C ASN A 126 -10.98 26.78 -6.93
N ILE A 127 -10.03 27.47 -6.30
CA ILE A 127 -9.17 26.94 -5.24
C ILE A 127 -9.99 26.47 -4.03
N GLY A 128 -11.08 27.17 -3.68
CA GLY A 128 -11.94 26.78 -2.56
C GLY A 128 -12.68 25.47 -2.81
N LYS A 129 -13.21 25.28 -4.04
CA LYS A 129 -13.81 24.00 -4.45
C LYS A 129 -12.76 22.89 -4.42
N LEU A 130 -11.59 23.13 -4.99
CA LEU A 130 -10.49 22.17 -5.01
C LEU A 130 -10.09 21.72 -3.60
N ALA A 131 -9.85 22.67 -2.69
CA ALA A 131 -9.49 22.37 -1.31
C ALA A 131 -10.57 21.54 -0.60
N LYS A 132 -11.84 21.88 -0.82
CA LYS A 132 -12.97 21.12 -0.27
C LYS A 132 -12.97 19.67 -0.76
N GLU A 133 -12.81 19.44 -2.06
CA GLU A 133 -12.83 18.07 -2.60
C GLU A 133 -11.60 17.27 -2.15
N LEU A 134 -10.41 17.88 -2.06
CA LEU A 134 -9.22 17.23 -1.49
C LEU A 134 -9.43 16.82 -0.02
N ILE A 135 -10.06 17.66 0.80
CA ILE A 135 -10.40 17.32 2.20
C ILE A 135 -11.41 16.16 2.24
N THR A 136 -12.43 16.18 1.37
CA THR A 136 -13.40 15.09 1.26
C THR A 136 -12.71 13.77 0.87
N THR A 137 -11.86 13.80 -0.15
CA THR A 137 -11.06 12.64 -0.59
C THR A 137 -10.17 12.10 0.52
N TYR A 138 -9.48 12.97 1.26
CA TYR A 138 -8.67 12.53 2.40
C TYR A 138 -9.51 11.85 3.48
N ARG A 139 -10.69 12.39 3.80
CA ARG A 139 -11.63 11.75 4.75
C ARG A 139 -12.13 10.39 4.28
N ILE A 140 -12.40 10.25 2.98
CA ILE A 140 -12.76 8.97 2.36
C ILE A 140 -11.62 7.97 2.55
N LEU A 141 -10.38 8.34 2.23
CA LEU A 141 -9.21 7.48 2.39
C LEU A 141 -8.96 7.08 3.84
N CYS A 142 -9.09 8.01 4.80
CA CYS A 142 -9.02 7.67 6.23
C CYS A 142 -10.06 6.63 6.64
N LYS A 143 -11.28 6.73 6.09
CA LYS A 143 -12.36 5.79 6.40
C LYS A 143 -12.15 4.45 5.69
N VAL A 144 -11.60 4.43 4.48
CA VAL A 144 -11.16 3.21 3.79
C VAL A 144 -10.12 2.48 4.64
N ASP A 145 -9.05 3.15 5.05
CA ASP A 145 -7.99 2.57 5.89
C ASP A 145 -8.55 2.03 7.22
N PHE A 146 -9.50 2.76 7.83
CA PHE A 146 -10.19 2.29 9.03
C PHE A 146 -10.96 0.98 8.80
N LEU A 147 -11.68 0.87 7.68
CA LEU A 147 -12.42 -0.35 7.35
C LEU A 147 -11.46 -1.49 7.03
N GLU A 148 -10.36 -1.24 6.33
CA GLU A 148 -9.32 -2.24 6.06
C GLU A 148 -8.75 -2.80 7.36
N LYS A 149 -8.28 -1.94 8.27
CA LYS A 149 -7.77 -2.34 9.61
C LYS A 149 -8.79 -3.18 10.37
N LYS A 150 -10.07 -2.77 10.32
CA LYS A 150 -11.15 -3.49 10.98
C LYS A 150 -11.42 -4.85 10.33
N MET A 151 -11.40 -4.94 9.00
CA MET A 151 -11.54 -6.21 8.29
C MET A 151 -10.37 -7.16 8.58
N GLN A 152 -9.13 -6.67 8.56
CA GLN A 152 -7.92 -7.44 8.89
C GLN A 152 -8.02 -8.05 10.29
N TYR A 153 -8.42 -7.26 11.29
CA TYR A 153 -8.64 -7.77 12.64
C TYR A 153 -9.77 -8.80 12.70
N LEU A 154 -10.94 -8.47 12.13
CA LEU A 154 -12.11 -9.34 12.21
C LEU A 154 -11.91 -10.66 11.49
N GLU A 155 -11.17 -10.70 10.36
CA GLU A 155 -10.94 -11.93 9.61
C GLU A 155 -10.14 -12.95 10.43
N ALA A 156 -9.20 -12.49 11.27
CA ALA A 156 -8.45 -13.37 12.17
C ALA A 156 -9.34 -14.00 13.27
N VAL A 157 -10.43 -13.33 13.66
CA VAL A 157 -11.26 -13.71 14.82
C VAL A 157 -12.73 -13.98 14.49
N GLU A 158 -13.11 -14.05 13.21
CA GLU A 158 -14.49 -14.29 12.81
C GLU A 158 -14.98 -15.65 13.32
N ALA A 159 -16.26 -15.68 13.73
CA ALA A 159 -16.92 -16.90 14.19
C ALA A 159 -17.21 -17.86 13.01
N GLU A 160 -17.77 -17.35 11.92
CA GLU A 160 -17.96 -18.07 10.66
C GLU A 160 -16.86 -17.70 9.66
N LYS A 161 -16.03 -18.67 9.28
CA LYS A 161 -14.92 -18.49 8.33
C LYS A 161 -15.43 -18.05 6.96
N GLY A 162 -14.80 -17.04 6.36
CA GLY A 162 -15.14 -16.47 5.07
C GLY A 162 -16.18 -15.33 5.11
N THR A 163 -16.63 -14.92 6.30
CA THR A 163 -17.58 -13.80 6.44
C THR A 163 -16.95 -12.49 5.98
N ILE A 164 -15.75 -12.19 6.45
CA ILE A 164 -15.03 -10.97 6.05
C ILE A 164 -14.65 -11.01 4.57
N GLN A 165 -14.30 -12.16 4.01
CA GLN A 165 -14.01 -12.30 2.57
C GLN A 165 -15.23 -11.97 1.70
N LYS A 166 -16.43 -12.42 2.10
CA LYS A 166 -17.69 -12.05 1.44
C LYS A 166 -17.92 -10.53 1.51
N ILE A 167 -17.75 -9.94 2.70
CA ILE A 167 -17.90 -8.49 2.91
C ILE A 167 -16.89 -7.70 2.06
N ARG A 168 -15.62 -8.13 2.00
CA ARG A 168 -14.58 -7.48 1.20
C ARG A 168 -14.90 -7.48 -0.30
N LYS A 169 -15.42 -8.60 -0.83
CA LYS A 169 -15.86 -8.71 -2.24
C LYS A 169 -17.03 -7.76 -2.54
N GLU A 170 -18.03 -7.72 -1.66
CA GLU A 170 -19.16 -6.79 -1.80
C GLU A 170 -18.71 -5.34 -1.70
N PHE A 171 -17.81 -5.01 -0.75
CA PHE A 171 -17.24 -3.68 -0.58
C PHE A 171 -16.58 -3.20 -1.86
N LYS A 172 -15.73 -4.03 -2.45
CA LYS A 172 -15.06 -3.75 -3.73
C LYS A 172 -16.06 -3.41 -4.85
N ILE A 173 -17.12 -4.21 -5.01
CA ILE A 173 -18.15 -4.01 -6.04
C ILE A 173 -18.93 -2.72 -5.79
N GLN A 174 -19.40 -2.50 -4.56
CA GLN A 174 -20.19 -1.32 -4.21
C GLN A 174 -19.38 -0.03 -4.32
N SER A 175 -18.13 -0.01 -3.84
CA SER A 175 -17.24 1.14 -3.98
C SER A 175 -16.89 1.45 -5.44
N MET A 176 -16.77 0.44 -6.30
CA MET A 176 -16.58 0.65 -7.75
C MET A 176 -17.81 1.29 -8.40
N ASN A 177 -19.01 0.88 -8.00
CA ASN A 177 -20.27 1.34 -8.61
C ASN A 177 -20.77 2.69 -8.06
N ALA A 178 -20.43 3.05 -6.82
CA ALA A 178 -20.85 4.29 -6.18
C ALA A 178 -20.22 5.51 -6.87
N LYS A 179 -21.01 6.54 -7.19
CA LYS A 179 -20.55 7.72 -7.95
C LYS A 179 -20.48 8.99 -7.10
N GLY A 180 -19.33 9.65 -7.10
CA GLY A 180 -19.04 10.86 -6.34
C GLY A 180 -18.72 10.58 -4.87
N GLY A 181 -18.09 11.55 -4.21
CA GLY A 181 -17.62 11.40 -2.84
C GLY A 181 -18.73 11.13 -1.83
N LYS A 182 -19.92 11.70 -2.04
CA LYS A 182 -21.08 11.49 -1.16
C LYS A 182 -21.55 10.02 -1.16
N ALA A 183 -21.76 9.43 -2.33
CA ALA A 183 -22.23 8.05 -2.44
C ALA A 183 -21.17 7.05 -1.92
N ILE A 184 -19.89 7.32 -2.22
CA ILE A 184 -18.78 6.52 -1.68
C ILE A 184 -18.77 6.58 -0.15
N TYR A 185 -18.97 7.76 0.44
CA TYR A 185 -19.03 7.90 1.90
C TYR A 185 -20.23 7.17 2.53
N GLU A 186 -21.37 7.13 1.86
CA GLU A 186 -22.54 6.34 2.27
C GLU A 186 -22.22 4.84 2.29
N VAL A 187 -21.59 4.31 1.23
CA VAL A 187 -21.10 2.92 1.18
C VAL A 187 -20.14 2.64 2.35
N LEU A 188 -19.18 3.54 2.60
CA LEU A 188 -18.24 3.37 3.71
C LEU A 188 -18.94 3.30 5.08
N ASN A 189 -20.02 4.05 5.28
CA ASN A 189 -20.81 3.99 6.52
C ASN A 189 -21.63 2.70 6.62
N GLU A 190 -22.24 2.25 5.52
CA GLU A 190 -22.93 0.97 5.45
C GLU A 190 -22.00 -0.19 5.85
N PHE A 191 -20.82 -0.25 5.26
CA PHE A 191 -19.84 -1.29 5.58
C PHE A 191 -19.27 -1.17 6.99
N SER A 192 -19.13 0.04 7.52
CA SER A 192 -18.77 0.25 8.92
C SER A 192 -19.76 -0.45 9.86
N LEU A 193 -21.07 -0.22 9.63
CA LEU A 193 -22.16 -0.81 10.40
C LEU A 193 -22.27 -2.32 10.19
N LYS A 194 -22.00 -2.80 8.97
CA LYS A 194 -21.97 -4.24 8.65
C LYS A 194 -20.87 -4.94 9.44
N LEU A 195 -19.67 -4.35 9.49
CA LEU A 195 -18.54 -4.89 10.26
C LEU A 195 -18.76 -4.82 11.79
N ASP A 196 -19.58 -3.89 12.29
CA ASP A 196 -19.95 -3.85 13.72
C ASP A 196 -20.79 -5.06 14.14
N LYS A 197 -21.51 -5.67 13.20
CA LYS A 197 -22.42 -6.80 13.44
C LYS A 197 -21.75 -8.17 13.23
N VAL A 198 -20.48 -8.21 12.82
CA VAL A 198 -19.77 -9.47 12.60
C VAL A 198 -19.52 -10.16 13.94
N GLU A 199 -20.00 -11.39 14.06
CA GLU A 199 -19.76 -12.24 15.23
C GLU A 199 -18.30 -12.68 15.31
N ARG A 200 -17.77 -12.68 16.54
CA ARG A 200 -16.36 -12.95 16.83
C ARG A 200 -16.24 -14.16 17.71
N ASN A 201 -15.24 -14.99 17.44
CA ASN A 201 -14.82 -16.02 18.36
C ASN A 201 -13.85 -15.40 19.40
N LEU A 202 -14.36 -15.13 20.59
CA LEU A 202 -13.60 -14.51 21.69
C LEU A 202 -12.59 -15.47 22.35
N GLU A 203 -12.67 -16.77 22.08
CA GLU A 203 -11.71 -17.76 22.59
C GLU A 203 -10.40 -17.76 21.78
N LYS A 204 -10.44 -17.22 20.54
CA LYS A 204 -9.24 -17.08 19.72
C LYS A 204 -8.31 -16.02 20.30
N SER A 205 -7.05 -16.40 20.51
CA SER A 205 -5.95 -15.48 20.77
C SER A 205 -5.01 -15.48 19.56
N PRO A 206 -5.32 -14.72 18.49
CA PRO A 206 -4.57 -14.76 17.25
C PRO A 206 -3.13 -14.33 17.47
N LEU A 207 -2.20 -14.91 16.71
CA LEU A 207 -0.85 -14.38 16.63
C LEU A 207 -0.89 -12.99 16.00
N LYS A 208 -0.04 -12.09 16.46
CA LYS A 208 0.10 -10.74 15.89
C LYS A 208 1.34 -10.68 15.02
N ILE A 209 1.16 -10.47 13.72
CA ILE A 209 2.26 -10.34 12.76
C ILE A 209 2.27 -8.91 12.18
N GLY A 210 3.44 -8.28 12.24
CA GLY A 210 3.69 -7.01 11.57
C GLY A 210 4.15 -7.24 10.14
N LEU A 211 3.57 -6.53 9.18
CA LEU A 211 4.07 -6.46 7.80
C LEU A 211 4.83 -5.17 7.61
N VAL A 212 6.07 -5.29 7.14
CA VAL A 212 6.95 -4.17 6.77
C VAL A 212 7.37 -4.33 5.31
N GLY A 213 7.80 -3.26 4.66
CA GLY A 213 8.18 -3.32 3.25
C GLY A 213 7.91 -2.03 2.49
N ASP A 214 8.01 -2.14 1.16
CA ASP A 214 7.68 -1.04 0.27
C ASP A 214 6.17 -0.77 0.22
N ILE A 215 5.80 0.51 0.06
CA ILE A 215 4.42 0.98 -0.06
C ILE A 215 3.60 0.14 -1.03
N TYR A 216 4.12 -0.12 -2.22
CA TYR A 216 3.35 -0.76 -3.28
C TYR A 216 3.06 -2.22 -2.91
N THR A 217 4.08 -2.93 -2.41
CA THR A 217 3.92 -4.33 -1.98
C THR A 217 3.07 -4.49 -0.73
N LEU A 218 3.04 -3.50 0.17
CA LEU A 218 2.19 -3.57 1.35
C LEU A 218 0.71 -3.38 1.01
N ILE A 219 0.38 -2.57 0.00
CA ILE A 219 -1.01 -2.19 -0.28
C ILE A 219 -1.63 -2.86 -1.52
N GLU A 220 -0.84 -3.34 -2.48
CA GLU A 220 -1.34 -3.97 -3.71
C GLU A 220 -1.49 -5.50 -3.52
N PRO A 221 -2.74 -6.03 -3.45
CA PRO A 221 -2.97 -7.44 -3.13
C PRO A 221 -2.43 -8.41 -4.18
N TYR A 222 -2.34 -8.00 -5.45
CA TYR A 222 -1.85 -8.88 -6.51
C TYR A 222 -0.39 -9.27 -6.26
N ILE A 223 0.50 -8.29 -6.05
CA ILE A 223 1.95 -8.56 -5.94
C ILE A 223 2.33 -9.22 -4.62
N ASN A 224 1.60 -8.93 -3.53
CA ASN A 224 1.82 -9.61 -2.24
C ASN A 224 1.07 -10.93 -2.10
N GLN A 225 0.41 -11.37 -3.19
CA GLN A 225 -0.35 -12.60 -3.28
C GLN A 225 -1.42 -12.76 -2.18
N ASN A 226 -2.13 -11.67 -1.89
CA ASN A 226 -3.17 -11.59 -0.86
C ASN A 226 -2.69 -12.10 0.51
N ILE A 227 -1.47 -11.74 0.92
CA ILE A 227 -0.86 -12.24 2.17
C ILE A 227 -1.75 -12.03 3.40
N GLU A 228 -2.47 -10.91 3.47
CA GLU A 228 -3.38 -10.60 4.58
C GLU A 228 -4.47 -11.67 4.72
N GLU A 229 -5.08 -12.08 3.61
CA GLU A 229 -6.10 -13.13 3.59
C GLU A 229 -5.49 -14.50 3.92
N LYS A 230 -4.31 -14.81 3.38
CA LYS A 230 -3.58 -16.07 3.68
C LYS A 230 -3.26 -16.19 5.17
N LEU A 231 -2.74 -15.13 5.79
CA LEU A 231 -2.43 -15.09 7.21
C LEU A 231 -3.71 -15.14 8.06
N ALA A 232 -4.76 -14.41 7.70
CA ALA A 232 -6.03 -14.47 8.41
C ALA A 232 -6.65 -15.88 8.36
N ASN A 233 -6.51 -16.59 7.23
CA ASN A 233 -6.93 -17.98 7.09
C ASN A 233 -6.17 -18.95 8.03
N LEU A 234 -4.96 -18.57 8.48
CA LEU A 234 -4.16 -19.25 9.49
C LEU A 234 -4.47 -18.76 10.93
N GLY A 235 -5.49 -17.91 11.11
CA GLY A 235 -5.88 -17.34 12.41
C GLY A 235 -4.92 -16.27 12.93
N VAL A 236 -4.20 -15.60 12.03
CA VAL A 236 -3.21 -14.57 12.35
C VAL A 236 -3.82 -13.19 12.16
N GLN A 237 -3.66 -12.33 13.17
CA GLN A 237 -3.94 -10.91 13.06
C GLN A 237 -2.73 -10.22 12.41
N VAL A 238 -3.01 -9.44 11.37
CA VAL A 238 -2.02 -8.67 10.63
C VAL A 238 -2.14 -7.20 10.95
N ASP A 239 -1.01 -6.51 11.02
CA ASP A 239 -0.91 -5.06 11.03
C ASP A 239 0.17 -4.62 10.03
N ARG A 240 -0.12 -3.64 9.18
CA ARG A 240 0.84 -3.13 8.20
C ARG A 240 1.52 -1.88 8.73
N SER A 241 2.79 -1.71 8.39
CA SER A 241 3.54 -0.50 8.73
C SER A 241 3.05 0.74 7.98
N LEU A 242 2.21 0.57 6.96
CA LEU A 242 1.79 1.65 6.08
C LEU A 242 0.33 1.48 5.64
N TYR A 243 -0.38 2.60 5.66
CA TYR A 243 -1.70 2.78 5.06
C TYR A 243 -1.72 4.05 4.20
N ILE A 244 -2.61 4.11 3.21
CA ILE A 244 -2.58 5.14 2.16
C ILE A 244 -2.79 6.54 2.73
N SER A 245 -3.77 6.73 3.62
CA SER A 245 -4.04 8.04 4.22
C SER A 245 -2.88 8.53 5.09
N GLU A 246 -2.25 7.62 5.83
CA GLU A 246 -1.07 7.91 6.65
C GLU A 246 0.11 8.32 5.78
N TRP A 247 0.36 7.59 4.70
CA TRP A 247 1.41 7.91 3.73
C TRP A 247 1.19 9.28 3.07
N ILE A 248 -0.03 9.58 2.60
CA ILE A 248 -0.38 10.87 1.99
C ILE A 248 -0.14 12.00 3.00
N MET A 249 -0.62 11.83 4.23
CA MET A 249 -0.47 12.84 5.25
C MET A 249 1.01 13.10 5.58
N GLU A 250 1.81 12.05 5.74
CA GLU A 250 3.25 12.17 5.99
C GLU A 250 3.98 12.85 4.81
N HIS A 251 3.75 12.41 3.57
CA HIS A 251 4.57 12.82 2.41
C HIS A 251 4.09 14.09 1.70
N VAL A 252 2.78 14.36 1.71
CA VAL A 252 2.20 15.51 1.00
C VAL A 252 2.01 16.70 1.94
N VAL A 253 1.81 16.47 3.25
CA VAL A 253 1.51 17.54 4.21
C VAL A 253 2.67 17.80 5.17
N TYR A 254 3.13 16.79 5.92
CA TYR A 254 4.11 17.00 7.00
C TYR A 254 5.55 17.16 6.50
N ARG A 255 6.05 16.24 5.66
CA ARG A 255 7.45 16.28 5.17
C ARG A 255 7.80 17.59 4.44
N PRO A 256 6.94 18.14 3.56
CA PRO A 256 7.24 19.40 2.87
C PRO A 256 7.42 20.61 3.78
N ILE A 257 6.80 20.62 4.97
CA ILE A 257 6.94 21.68 5.97
C ILE A 257 7.98 21.35 7.05
N GLY A 258 8.80 20.31 6.84
CA GLY A 258 9.86 19.90 7.77
C GLY A 258 9.36 19.17 9.02
N LEU A 259 8.12 18.69 9.02
CA LEU A 259 7.54 17.90 10.11
C LEU A 259 7.45 16.42 9.72
N THR A 260 7.25 15.55 10.71
CA THR A 260 7.00 14.12 10.52
C THR A 260 6.15 13.58 11.66
N ARG A 261 5.20 12.72 11.34
CA ARG A 261 4.43 11.93 12.33
C ARG A 261 5.16 10.65 12.74
N GLU A 262 6.22 10.30 12.04
CA GLU A 262 6.99 9.06 12.22
C GLU A 262 8.21 9.27 13.14
N LYS A 263 8.21 10.27 14.02
CA LYS A 263 9.37 10.57 14.89
C LYS A 263 9.80 9.37 15.73
N GLU A 264 8.82 8.65 16.29
CA GLU A 264 9.07 7.47 17.13
C GLU A 264 9.61 6.31 16.29
N ILE A 265 9.05 6.09 15.10
CA ILE A 265 9.51 5.07 14.15
C ILE A 265 10.94 5.34 13.71
N ARG A 266 11.27 6.59 13.34
CA ARG A 266 12.64 6.99 12.98
C ARG A 266 13.62 6.83 14.13
N LYS A 267 13.19 7.15 15.37
CA LYS A 267 13.99 6.93 16.57
C LYS A 267 14.25 5.44 16.83
N ALA A 268 13.26 4.59 16.60
CA ALA A 268 13.37 3.14 16.73
C ALA A 268 14.29 2.52 15.67
N ALA A 269 14.44 3.16 14.51
CA ALA A 269 15.36 2.73 13.46
C ALA A 269 16.82 3.15 13.70
N GLN A 270 17.03 4.30 14.34
CA GLN A 270 18.35 4.95 14.49
C GLN A 270 19.49 4.03 14.98
N PRO A 271 19.29 3.07 15.91
CA PRO A 271 20.36 2.16 16.33
C PRO A 271 20.88 1.23 15.22
N TYR A 272 20.09 1.01 14.18
CA TYR A 272 20.35 0.06 13.11
C TYR A 272 20.55 0.74 11.74
N LEU A 273 19.86 1.86 11.52
CA LEU A 273 19.91 2.67 10.31
C LEU A 273 19.68 4.14 10.67
N ASP A 274 20.74 4.94 10.64
CA ASP A 274 20.76 6.33 11.11
C ASP A 274 20.54 7.38 10.00
N HIS A 275 20.39 6.96 8.74
CA HIS A 275 20.18 7.83 7.59
C HIS A 275 19.13 7.27 6.62
N MET A 276 18.48 8.17 5.87
CA MET A 276 17.50 7.80 4.86
C MET A 276 18.19 7.22 3.62
N VAL A 277 17.97 5.92 3.36
CA VAL A 277 18.47 5.21 2.17
C VAL A 277 17.51 5.30 0.97
N GLY A 278 16.42 6.06 1.12
CA GLY A 278 15.35 6.20 0.13
C GLY A 278 14.25 5.17 0.29
N GLY A 279 13.14 5.36 -0.41
CA GLY A 279 12.00 4.44 -0.36
C GLY A 279 11.50 4.31 1.08
N HIS A 280 11.19 3.07 1.49
CA HIS A 280 10.67 2.74 2.82
C HIS A 280 11.71 2.02 3.70
N GLY A 281 13.00 2.01 3.33
CA GLY A 281 14.00 1.25 4.08
C GLY A 281 14.17 1.71 5.53
N TRP A 282 14.05 3.02 5.78
CA TRP A 282 14.13 3.57 7.14
C TRP A 282 12.90 3.21 7.97
N GLU A 283 11.73 3.31 7.35
CA GLU A 283 10.43 2.97 7.89
C GLU A 283 10.37 1.46 8.20
N THR A 284 10.83 0.59 7.30
CA THR A 284 10.89 -0.87 7.50
C THR A 284 11.68 -1.24 8.76
N ILE A 285 12.87 -0.66 8.96
CA ILE A 285 13.69 -0.88 10.16
C ILE A 285 13.00 -0.32 11.41
N GLY A 286 12.44 0.89 11.32
CA GLY A 286 11.76 1.53 12.45
C GLY A 286 10.52 0.76 12.91
N TYR A 287 9.68 0.33 11.98
CA TYR A 287 8.50 -0.47 12.27
C TYR A 287 8.86 -1.88 12.73
N ALA A 288 9.95 -2.47 12.24
CA ALA A 288 10.43 -3.74 12.76
C ALA A 288 10.82 -3.63 14.24
N SER A 289 11.57 -2.61 14.64
CA SER A 289 11.87 -2.32 16.05
C SER A 289 10.60 -2.03 16.86
N TYR A 290 9.70 -1.20 16.33
CA TYR A 290 8.43 -0.87 16.97
C TYR A 290 7.57 -2.12 17.24
N TYR A 291 7.41 -3.01 16.26
CA TYR A 291 6.64 -4.23 16.43
C TYR A 291 7.27 -5.17 17.47
N CYS A 292 8.61 -5.25 17.49
CA CYS A 292 9.31 -6.00 18.54
C CYS A 292 9.00 -5.47 19.94
N GLU A 293 9.02 -4.14 20.13
CA GLU A 293 8.76 -3.49 21.41
C GLU A 293 7.29 -3.55 21.84
N ASN A 294 6.37 -3.65 20.88
CA ASN A 294 4.93 -3.67 21.13
C ASN A 294 4.34 -5.09 21.19
N GLY A 295 5.18 -6.10 21.39
CA GLY A 295 4.74 -7.47 21.70
C GLY A 295 4.14 -8.23 20.52
N TYR A 296 4.55 -7.92 19.29
CA TYR A 296 4.19 -8.71 18.12
C TYR A 296 4.91 -10.06 18.15
N ASP A 297 4.25 -11.10 17.67
CA ASP A 297 4.74 -12.47 17.72
C ASP A 297 5.76 -12.77 16.59
N GLY A 298 5.75 -11.96 15.52
CA GLY A 298 6.68 -12.04 14.39
C GLY A 298 6.50 -10.89 13.40
N ILE A 299 7.45 -10.76 12.47
CA ILE A 299 7.46 -9.73 11.44
C ILE A 299 7.73 -10.39 10.08
N ILE A 300 7.03 -9.93 9.04
CA ILE A 300 7.27 -10.34 7.65
C ILE A 300 7.61 -9.11 6.82
N GLN A 301 8.79 -9.10 6.21
CA GLN A 301 9.17 -8.10 5.21
C GLN A 301 8.67 -8.52 3.83
N LEU A 302 7.94 -7.63 3.16
CA LEU A 302 7.57 -7.74 1.76
C LEU A 302 8.55 -6.92 0.92
N LEU A 303 9.47 -7.61 0.27
CA LEU A 303 10.55 -7.00 -0.50
C LEU A 303 10.24 -7.12 -1.99
N PRO A 304 9.94 -6.01 -2.71
CA PRO A 304 9.89 -6.08 -4.16
C PRO A 304 11.28 -6.34 -4.71
N PHE A 305 11.39 -7.25 -5.67
CA PHE A 305 12.66 -7.52 -6.35
C PHE A 305 13.20 -6.22 -6.97
N GLY A 306 14.53 -6.03 -6.90
CA GLY A 306 15.19 -4.81 -7.37
C GLY A 306 14.99 -3.55 -6.51
N CYS A 307 14.29 -3.64 -5.36
CA CYS A 307 14.13 -2.51 -4.44
C CYS A 307 15.34 -2.35 -3.52
N MET A 308 16.29 -1.51 -3.91
CA MET A 308 17.53 -1.28 -3.16
C MET A 308 17.29 -0.90 -1.68
N PRO A 309 16.39 0.04 -1.31
CA PRO A 309 16.14 0.35 0.09
C PRO A 309 15.70 -0.85 0.94
N GLU A 310 14.85 -1.72 0.37
CA GLU A 310 14.37 -2.90 1.08
C GLU A 310 15.45 -3.98 1.16
N ILE A 311 16.35 -4.09 0.17
CA ILE A 311 17.53 -4.97 0.24
C ILE A 311 18.47 -4.51 1.37
N VAL A 312 18.67 -3.19 1.51
CA VAL A 312 19.43 -2.66 2.65
C VAL A 312 18.73 -3.03 3.96
N ALA A 313 17.42 -2.84 4.06
CA ALA A 313 16.67 -3.21 5.26
C ALA A 313 16.75 -4.71 5.56
N GLU A 314 16.60 -5.59 4.55
CA GLU A 314 16.74 -7.04 4.67
C GLU A 314 18.07 -7.43 5.32
N SER A 315 19.17 -6.81 4.91
CA SER A 315 20.50 -7.10 5.46
C SER A 315 20.65 -6.73 6.94
N ILE A 316 19.81 -5.83 7.45
CA ILE A 316 19.82 -5.29 8.82
C ILE A 316 18.85 -6.04 9.74
N LEU A 317 17.71 -6.52 9.21
CA LEU A 317 16.68 -7.23 9.98
C LEU A 317 17.20 -8.42 10.82
N PRO A 318 18.23 -9.19 10.41
CA PRO A 318 18.83 -10.23 11.26
C PRO A 318 19.37 -9.71 12.60
N SER A 319 19.89 -8.48 12.65
CA SER A 319 20.36 -7.85 13.89
C SER A 319 19.19 -7.57 14.83
N ILE A 320 18.11 -6.95 14.32
CA ILE A 320 16.88 -6.71 15.08
C ILE A 320 16.28 -8.02 15.60
N ARG A 321 16.20 -9.05 14.74
CA ARG A 321 15.74 -10.39 15.12
C ARG A 321 16.54 -10.97 16.29
N LYS A 322 17.86 -10.77 16.30
CA LYS A 322 18.75 -11.25 17.36
C LYS A 322 18.54 -10.47 18.66
N ASP A 323 18.49 -9.15 18.58
CA ASP A 323 18.44 -8.27 19.74
C ASP A 323 17.10 -8.36 20.49
N TYR A 324 15.99 -8.45 19.75
CA TYR A 324 14.65 -8.57 20.34
C TYR A 324 14.16 -10.00 20.49
N ASN A 325 14.85 -10.99 19.91
CA ASN A 325 14.43 -12.39 19.88
C ASN A 325 12.98 -12.57 19.35
N VAL A 326 12.63 -11.83 18.29
CA VAL A 326 11.36 -11.90 17.56
C VAL A 326 11.63 -12.49 16.17
N PRO A 327 10.91 -13.54 15.72
CA PRO A 327 11.11 -14.10 14.38
C PRO A 327 10.79 -13.07 13.29
N ILE A 328 11.70 -12.94 12.33
CA ILE A 328 11.54 -12.09 11.15
C ILE A 328 11.80 -12.93 9.91
N MET A 329 10.93 -12.81 8.90
CA MET A 329 11.05 -13.47 7.60
C MET A 329 10.95 -12.44 6.48
N THR A 330 11.77 -12.58 5.44
CA THR A 330 11.66 -11.77 4.22
C THR A 330 11.07 -12.60 3.08
N LEU A 331 10.07 -12.04 2.41
CA LEU A 331 9.45 -12.55 1.19
C LEU A 331 9.82 -11.63 0.04
N VAL A 332 10.63 -12.14 -0.88
CA VAL A 332 10.95 -11.46 -2.14
C VAL A 332 9.79 -11.67 -3.10
N LEU A 333 9.28 -10.58 -3.68
CA LEU A 333 8.13 -10.53 -4.57
C LEU A 333 8.59 -10.13 -5.97
N ASP A 334 8.34 -11.00 -6.95
CA ASP A 334 8.75 -10.84 -8.35
C ASP A 334 7.75 -11.49 -9.32
N GLU A 335 8.07 -11.44 -10.63
CA GLU A 335 7.29 -12.05 -11.70
C GLU A 335 7.23 -13.59 -11.66
N LEU A 336 8.16 -14.23 -10.97
CA LEU A 336 8.33 -15.69 -10.96
C LEU A 336 7.82 -16.32 -9.66
N SER A 337 7.20 -15.53 -8.80
CA SER A 337 6.79 -15.92 -7.46
C SER A 337 5.65 -16.95 -7.51
N SER A 338 5.97 -18.22 -7.23
CA SER A 338 4.97 -19.30 -7.14
C SER A 338 4.10 -19.20 -5.89
N ASP A 339 2.78 -19.18 -6.08
CA ASP A 339 1.78 -19.11 -5.01
C ASP A 339 1.90 -20.25 -3.99
N THR A 340 2.18 -21.48 -4.46
CA THR A 340 2.33 -22.65 -3.61
C THR A 340 3.56 -22.54 -2.70
N GLY A 341 4.71 -22.15 -3.26
CA GLY A 341 5.94 -21.96 -2.47
C GLY A 341 5.79 -20.85 -1.43
N TYR A 342 5.05 -19.79 -1.77
CA TYR A 342 4.72 -18.71 -0.87
C TYR A 342 3.87 -19.18 0.33
N GLN A 343 2.79 -19.92 0.05
CA GLN A 343 1.88 -20.43 1.07
C GLN A 343 2.60 -21.35 2.08
N THR A 344 3.41 -22.29 1.60
CA THR A 344 4.15 -23.21 2.49
C THR A 344 5.14 -22.47 3.41
N ARG A 345 5.77 -21.39 2.91
CA ARG A 345 6.67 -20.57 3.74
C ARG A 345 5.92 -19.83 4.84
N LEU A 346 4.73 -19.29 4.53
CA LEU A 346 3.88 -18.66 5.54
C LEU A 346 3.46 -19.66 6.62
N GLU A 347 2.95 -20.83 6.22
CA GLU A 347 2.55 -21.91 7.14
C GLU A 347 3.69 -22.31 8.07
N ALA A 348 4.88 -22.58 7.52
CA ALA A 348 6.06 -22.95 8.30
C ALA A 348 6.50 -21.84 9.27
N PHE A 349 6.39 -20.56 8.86
CA PHE A 349 6.73 -19.42 9.71
C PHE A 349 5.76 -19.27 10.89
N ILE A 350 4.47 -19.41 10.63
CA ILE A 350 3.42 -19.35 11.66
C ILE A 350 3.56 -20.52 12.64
N ASP A 351 3.77 -21.74 12.15
CA ASP A 351 4.01 -22.92 12.99
C ASP A 351 5.22 -22.73 13.93
N LEU A 352 6.30 -22.15 13.42
CA LEU A 352 7.51 -21.88 14.21
C LEU A 352 7.22 -20.90 15.36
N ILE A 353 6.45 -19.84 15.08
CA ILE A 353 6.06 -18.83 16.08
C ILE A 353 5.13 -19.45 17.12
N GLN A 354 4.13 -20.21 16.69
CA GLN A 354 3.18 -20.85 17.57
C GLN A 354 3.87 -21.80 18.56
N ARG A 355 4.76 -22.66 18.08
CA ARG A 355 5.56 -23.56 18.93
C ARG A 355 6.43 -22.80 19.93
N LYS A 356 7.01 -21.65 19.53
CA LYS A 356 7.80 -20.80 20.43
C LYS A 356 6.92 -20.23 21.55
N LYS A 357 5.70 -19.81 21.23
CA LYS A 357 4.73 -19.25 22.19
C LYS A 357 4.23 -20.32 23.17
N GLU A 358 3.92 -21.51 22.68
CA GLU A 358 3.51 -22.66 23.51
C GLU A 358 4.62 -23.08 24.50
N ARG A 359 5.87 -23.17 24.04
CA ARG A 359 7.03 -23.48 24.91
C ARG A 359 7.25 -22.42 25.99
N ARG A 360 7.08 -21.14 25.67
CA ARG A 360 7.17 -20.05 26.67
C ARG A 360 6.06 -20.14 27.72
N LYS A 361 4.83 -20.48 27.32
CA LYS A 361 3.72 -20.71 28.27
C LYS A 361 4.01 -21.92 29.18
N PHE A 362 4.58 -22.99 28.63
CA PHE A 362 4.91 -24.18 29.41
C PHE A 362 6.06 -23.95 30.41
N ASN A 363 7.09 -23.19 30.02
CA ASN A 363 8.26 -22.93 30.88
C ASN A 363 8.05 -21.79 31.89
N GLY A 364 6.98 -21.01 31.74
CA GLY A 364 6.63 -19.88 32.62
C GLY A 364 5.44 -20.15 33.54
N ALA A 365 4.93 -21.38 33.58
CA ALA A 365 3.84 -21.84 34.45
C ALA A 365 4.39 -22.63 35.65
#